data_AF-A0A7J2WSS6-F1
#
_entry.id   AF-A0A7J2WSS6-F1
#
_cell.length_a   1.000
_cell.length_b   1.000
_cell.length_c   1.000
_cell.angle_alpha   90.00
_cell.angle_beta   90.00
_cell.angle_gamma   90.00
#
_symmetry.space_group_name_H-M   'P 1'
#
loop_
_entity.id
_entity.type
_entity.pdbx_description
1 polymer ?
#
loop_
_entity_poly.entity_id
_entity_poly.type
_entity_poly.pdbx_seq_one_letter_code
_entity_poly.pdbx_strand_id
1 'polypeptide(L)'
;MSYEDIEERVERALEKGEKRVKDEEYYEVKQLVFDERTIRNLLKLFNKGVIDDLTWIVSSGKESVVLAGRGGGIELAVKIHRVYTANFKKYLDYMDHRFPIVKDREKLIYLWAKKEFRNLKRMSERGIKVPRPIDVAGNIVVMEFIGEDATPAPLAQGSRGIGEP
;
A
#
# COMPACT_ATOMS: atom_id res chain seq x y z
N MET A 1 -1.83 0.67 -21.59
CA MET A 1 -0.68 0.14 -20.85
C MET A 1 -0.87 -1.36 -20.71
N SER A 2 0.14 -2.15 -21.08
CA SER A 2 0.11 -3.62 -21.06
C SER A 2 0.50 -4.17 -19.67
N TYR A 3 0.41 -5.49 -19.52
CA TYR A 3 0.88 -6.18 -18.33
C TYR A 3 2.40 -6.06 -18.19
N GLU A 4 3.15 -6.24 -19.29
CA GLU A 4 4.61 -6.11 -19.29
C GLU A 4 5.07 -4.69 -18.88
N ASP A 5 4.34 -3.64 -19.28
CA ASP A 5 4.63 -2.26 -18.87
C ASP A 5 4.57 -2.08 -17.35
N ILE A 6 3.60 -2.71 -16.67
CA ILE A 6 3.49 -2.69 -15.20
C ILE A 6 4.65 -3.45 -14.59
N GLU A 7 4.94 -4.63 -15.14
CA GLU A 7 5.99 -5.48 -14.64
C GLU A 7 7.33 -4.74 -14.63
N GLU A 8 7.69 -4.11 -15.75
CA GLU A 8 8.94 -3.34 -15.87
C GLU A 8 9.01 -2.19 -14.84
N ARG A 9 7.90 -1.47 -14.64
CA ARG A 9 7.83 -0.37 -13.67
C ARG A 9 7.98 -0.87 -12.24
N VAL A 10 7.35 -2.00 -11.92
CA VAL A 10 7.50 -2.63 -10.61
C VAL A 10 8.94 -3.11 -10.43
N GLU A 11 9.52 -3.84 -11.39
CA GLU A 11 10.91 -4.32 -11.29
C GLU A 11 11.88 -3.15 -11.06
N ARG A 12 11.74 -2.07 -11.84
CA ARG A 12 12.52 -0.85 -11.66
C ARG A 12 12.37 -0.26 -10.26
N ALA A 13 11.15 -0.28 -9.70
CA ALA A 13 10.92 0.19 -8.34
C ALA A 13 11.60 -0.73 -7.30
N LEU A 14 11.57 -2.04 -7.52
CA LEU A 14 12.22 -2.99 -6.63
C LEU A 14 13.75 -2.87 -6.69
N GLU A 15 14.34 -2.55 -7.85
CA GLU A 15 15.78 -2.36 -8.05
C GLU A 15 16.32 -1.02 -7.52
N LYS A 16 15.52 0.05 -7.58
CA LYS A 16 15.90 1.39 -7.09
C LYS A 16 15.93 1.51 -5.57
N GLY A 17 15.28 0.59 -4.86
CA GLY A 17 15.48 0.46 -3.43
C GLY A 17 16.93 0.07 -3.17
N GLU A 18 17.75 1.00 -2.67
CA GLU A 18 19.13 0.72 -2.24
C GLU A 18 19.20 -0.60 -1.45
N LYS A 19 20.37 -1.25 -1.49
CA LYS A 19 20.86 -2.46 -0.77
C LYS A 19 20.56 -2.53 0.75
N ARG A 20 19.33 -2.25 1.18
CA ARG A 20 18.82 -2.20 2.55
C ARG A 20 17.72 -3.23 2.79
N VAL A 21 17.06 -3.68 1.72
CA VAL A 21 16.07 -4.77 1.73
C VAL A 21 16.84 -6.09 1.62
N LYS A 22 16.61 -7.03 2.56
CA LYS A 22 17.23 -8.36 2.48
C LYS A 22 16.71 -9.10 1.25
N ASP A 23 17.52 -9.94 0.62
CA ASP A 23 17.13 -10.70 -0.59
C ASP A 23 15.80 -11.46 -0.43
N GLU A 24 15.51 -11.98 0.77
CA GLU A 24 14.23 -12.63 1.11
C GLU A 24 13.05 -11.66 1.04
N GLU A 25 13.19 -10.45 1.59
CA GLU A 25 12.15 -9.43 1.60
C GLU A 25 11.86 -8.94 0.18
N TYR A 26 12.91 -8.76 -0.62
CA TYR A 26 12.79 -8.46 -2.05
C TYR A 26 12.01 -9.53 -2.80
N TYR A 27 12.37 -10.80 -2.58
CA TYR A 27 11.70 -11.93 -3.24
C TYR A 27 10.23 -12.04 -2.85
N GLU A 28 9.90 -11.83 -1.57
CA GLU A 28 8.51 -11.81 -1.11
C GLU A 28 7.70 -10.65 -1.71
N VAL A 29 8.28 -9.46 -1.80
CA VAL A 29 7.62 -8.31 -2.43
C VAL A 29 7.39 -8.60 -3.91
N LYS A 30 8.40 -9.16 -4.59
CA LYS A 30 8.27 -9.58 -5.99
C LYS A 30 7.08 -10.55 -6.13
N GLN A 31 7.06 -11.65 -5.40
CA GLN A 31 5.95 -12.61 -5.47
C GLN A 31 4.57 -11.98 -5.20
N LEU A 32 4.48 -11.05 -4.25
CA LEU A 32 3.23 -10.36 -3.94
C LEU A 32 2.75 -9.46 -5.08
N VAL A 33 3.65 -8.63 -5.63
CA VAL A 33 3.29 -7.61 -6.61
C VAL A 33 3.05 -8.24 -7.98
N PHE A 34 3.78 -9.31 -8.33
CA PHE A 34 3.63 -10.05 -9.58
C PHE A 34 2.51 -11.11 -9.58
N ASP A 35 1.71 -11.18 -8.52
CA ASP A 35 0.45 -11.93 -8.55
C ASP A 35 -0.52 -11.32 -9.59
N GLU A 36 -1.12 -12.16 -10.44
CA GLU A 36 -1.97 -11.74 -11.57
C GLU A 36 -3.07 -10.76 -11.15
N ARG A 37 -3.65 -10.96 -9.96
CA ARG A 37 -4.76 -10.14 -9.47
C ARG A 37 -4.25 -8.80 -8.97
N THR A 38 -3.11 -8.79 -8.28
CA THR A 38 -2.43 -7.55 -7.88
C THR A 38 -2.05 -6.72 -9.11
N ILE A 39 -1.45 -7.32 -10.15
CA ILE A 39 -1.13 -6.60 -11.40
C ILE A 39 -2.40 -6.10 -12.07
N ARG A 40 -3.47 -6.90 -12.13
CA ARG A 40 -4.75 -6.43 -12.68
C ARG A 40 -5.31 -5.22 -11.91
N ASN A 41 -5.11 -5.16 -10.60
CA ASN A 41 -5.53 -4.02 -9.78
C ASN A 41 -4.63 -2.80 -10.00
N LEU A 42 -3.31 -2.99 -10.14
CA LEU A 42 -2.38 -1.92 -10.54
C LEU A 42 -2.75 -1.35 -11.92
N LEU A 43 -2.98 -2.21 -12.92
CA LEU A 43 -3.41 -1.81 -14.26
C LEU A 43 -4.64 -0.89 -14.21
N LYS A 44 -5.62 -1.19 -13.35
CA LYS A 44 -6.79 -0.31 -13.19
C LYS A 44 -6.40 1.07 -12.65
N LEU A 45 -5.48 1.16 -11.69
CA LEU A 45 -5.05 2.42 -11.10
C LEU A 45 -4.25 3.28 -12.08
N PHE A 46 -3.34 2.66 -12.85
CA PHE A 46 -2.60 3.36 -13.89
C PHE A 46 -3.50 3.78 -15.06
N ASN A 47 -4.40 2.92 -15.55
CA ASN A 47 -5.30 3.27 -16.64
C ASN A 47 -6.29 4.39 -16.26
N LYS A 48 -6.58 4.56 -14.96
CA LYS A 48 -7.35 5.71 -14.45
C LYS A 48 -6.53 7.01 -14.34
N GLY A 49 -5.20 6.95 -14.52
CA GLY A 49 -4.30 8.08 -14.26
C GLY A 49 -4.12 8.40 -12.77
N VAL A 50 -4.41 7.45 -11.87
CA VAL A 50 -4.18 7.63 -10.43
C VAL A 50 -2.70 7.44 -10.09
N ILE A 51 -2.05 6.50 -10.75
CA ILE A 51 -0.60 6.25 -10.61
C ILE A 51 0.02 6.49 -11.97
N ASP A 52 1.05 7.35 -12.00
CA ASP A 52 1.88 7.65 -13.16
C ASP A 52 3.19 6.86 -13.15
N ASP A 53 3.74 6.55 -11.97
CA ASP A 53 4.94 5.72 -11.83
C ASP A 53 5.06 5.11 -10.41
N LEU A 54 5.84 4.02 -10.29
CA LEU A 54 6.26 3.42 -9.01
C LEU A 54 7.78 3.57 -8.88
N THR A 55 8.27 3.95 -7.71
CA THR A 55 9.66 4.40 -7.55
C THR A 55 10.54 3.51 -6.69
N TRP A 56 10.12 3.12 -5.49
CA TRP A 56 10.90 2.29 -4.58
C TRP A 56 10.06 1.69 -3.44
N ILE A 57 10.60 0.72 -2.70
CA ILE A 57 9.92 0.04 -1.57
C ILE A 57 10.05 0.86 -0.29
N VAL A 58 8.94 1.45 0.19
CA VAL A 58 8.89 2.24 1.43
C VAL A 58 8.96 1.36 2.67
N SER A 59 8.23 0.25 2.65
CA SER A 59 8.20 -0.71 3.76
C SER A 59 7.65 -2.05 3.30
N SER A 60 8.23 -3.14 3.79
CA SER A 60 7.61 -4.46 3.77
C SER A 60 7.26 -4.89 5.19
N GLY A 61 5.99 -5.24 5.41
CA GLY A 61 5.52 -5.81 6.66
C GLY A 61 4.80 -7.14 6.44
N LYS A 62 4.44 -7.79 7.55
CA LYS A 62 3.72 -9.08 7.54
C LYS A 62 2.36 -9.02 6.83
N GLU A 63 1.74 -7.84 6.78
CA GLU A 63 0.36 -7.66 6.34
C GLU A 63 0.24 -6.93 5.00
N SER A 64 1.25 -6.14 4.65
CA SER A 64 1.27 -5.33 3.43
C SER A 64 2.68 -4.90 3.06
N VAL A 65 2.84 -4.53 1.80
CA VAL A 65 3.99 -3.76 1.30
C VAL A 65 3.50 -2.36 0.96
N VAL A 66 4.35 -1.36 1.16
CA VAL A 66 4.11 0.02 0.70
C VAL A 66 5.19 0.38 -0.30
N LEU A 67 4.76 0.78 -1.51
CA LEU A 67 5.62 1.32 -2.54
C LEU A 67 5.43 2.84 -2.62
N ALA A 68 6.52 3.56 -2.86
CA ALA A 68 6.46 4.95 -3.27
C ALA A 68 6.08 5.01 -4.74
N GLY A 69 5.34 6.05 -5.12
CA GLY A 69 4.96 6.31 -6.50
C GLY A 69 4.67 7.78 -6.74
N ARG A 70 4.23 8.09 -7.95
CA ARG A 70 3.83 9.44 -8.35
C ARG A 70 2.51 9.37 -9.11
N GLY A 71 1.69 10.40 -8.99
CA GLY A 71 0.42 10.49 -9.72
C GLY A 71 -0.21 11.87 -9.55
N GLY A 72 -0.70 12.46 -10.63
CA GLY A 72 -1.40 13.75 -10.57
C GLY A 72 -0.53 14.89 -10.02
N GLY A 73 0.78 14.81 -10.22
CA GLY A 73 1.76 15.82 -9.79
C GLY A 73 2.19 15.73 -8.32
N ILE A 74 1.78 14.71 -7.56
CA ILE A 74 2.17 14.50 -6.16
C ILE A 74 2.87 13.16 -5.94
N GLU A 75 3.53 13.02 -4.79
CA GLU A 75 4.07 11.74 -4.32
C GLU A 75 2.97 10.90 -3.66
N LEU A 76 3.02 9.60 -3.92
CA LEU A 76 2.03 8.61 -3.50
C LEU A 76 2.65 7.54 -2.62
N ALA A 77 1.90 7.09 -1.62
CA ALA A 77 2.09 5.81 -0.97
C ALA A 77 1.08 4.81 -1.54
N VAL A 78 1.58 3.73 -2.14
CA VAL A 78 0.79 2.65 -2.75
C VAL A 78 0.92 1.42 -1.85
N LYS A 79 -0.07 1.21 -0.98
CA LYS A 79 -0.11 0.10 -0.04
C LYS A 79 -0.81 -1.10 -0.65
N ILE A 80 -0.12 -2.23 -0.70
CA ILE A 80 -0.58 -3.50 -1.25
C ILE A 80 -0.72 -4.52 -0.12
N HIS A 81 -1.95 -4.91 0.19
CA HIS A 81 -2.22 -5.92 1.22
C HIS A 81 -1.85 -7.32 0.73
N ARG A 82 -1.19 -8.09 1.60
CA ARG A 82 -0.84 -9.50 1.36
C ARG A 82 -2.09 -10.36 1.49
N VAL A 83 -2.41 -11.11 0.44
CA VAL A 83 -3.59 -12.00 0.42
C VAL A 83 -3.39 -13.23 1.29
N TYR A 84 -2.17 -13.78 1.29
CA TYR A 84 -1.81 -14.97 2.06
C TYR A 84 -0.94 -14.59 3.25
N THR A 85 -1.56 -14.28 4.40
CA THR A 85 -0.85 -14.02 5.65
C THR A 85 -1.10 -15.14 6.67
N ALA A 86 -0.07 -15.52 7.43
CA ALA A 86 -0.14 -16.60 8.42
C ALA A 86 -1.18 -16.37 9.55
N ASN A 87 -1.57 -15.11 9.78
CA ASN A 87 -2.43 -14.71 10.89
C ASN A 87 -3.92 -14.58 10.56
N PHE A 88 -4.39 -15.09 9.41
CA PHE A 88 -5.78 -14.97 8.95
C PHE A 88 -6.86 -15.15 10.05
N LYS A 89 -6.67 -16.10 10.97
CA LYS A 89 -7.59 -16.34 12.10
C LYS A 89 -7.70 -15.16 13.06
N LYS A 90 -6.59 -14.51 13.45
CA LYS A 90 -6.59 -13.36 14.36
C LYS A 90 -7.32 -12.15 13.78
N TYR A 91 -7.37 -12.03 12.46
CA TYR A 91 -8.06 -10.91 11.84
C TYR A 91 -9.58 -11.06 11.79
N LEU A 92 -10.11 -12.28 11.88
CA LEU A 92 -11.55 -12.48 12.07
C LEU A 92 -12.01 -11.83 13.38
N ASP A 93 -11.14 -11.80 14.41
CA ASP A 93 -11.45 -11.23 15.72
C ASP A 93 -11.53 -9.69 15.69
N TYR A 94 -10.84 -9.03 14.76
CA TYR A 94 -10.92 -7.58 14.54
C TYR A 94 -12.00 -7.18 13.52
N MET A 95 -12.77 -8.14 13.00
CA MET A 95 -13.90 -7.83 12.15
C MET A 95 -15.05 -7.27 12.96
N ASP A 96 -15.49 -6.10 12.51
CA ASP A 96 -16.74 -5.49 12.93
C ASP A 96 -17.91 -6.42 12.57
N HIS A 97 -18.85 -6.61 13.49
CA HIS A 97 -20.03 -7.49 13.34
C HIS A 97 -20.89 -7.16 12.10
N ARG A 98 -20.68 -5.99 11.49
CA ARG A 98 -21.32 -5.55 10.24
C ARG A 98 -20.76 -6.22 8.98
N PHE A 99 -19.71 -7.04 9.06
CA PHE A 99 -19.18 -7.78 7.92
C PHE A 99 -19.95 -9.09 7.68
N PRO A 100 -20.29 -9.42 6.42
CA PRO A 100 -20.72 -10.78 6.09
C PRO A 100 -19.58 -11.76 6.38
N ILE A 101 -19.91 -12.98 6.83
CA ILE A 101 -18.91 -14.03 7.02
C ILE A 101 -18.40 -14.45 5.64
N VAL A 102 -17.30 -13.84 5.19
CA VAL A 102 -16.68 -14.15 3.92
C VAL A 102 -15.66 -15.27 4.14
N LYS A 103 -15.96 -16.46 3.60
CA LYS A 103 -15.04 -17.62 3.64
C LYS A 103 -13.83 -17.45 2.73
N ASP A 104 -13.94 -16.56 1.75
CA ASP A 104 -12.91 -16.25 0.76
C ASP A 104 -11.95 -15.19 1.29
N ARG A 105 -10.68 -15.57 1.45
CA ARG A 105 -9.64 -14.70 2.03
C ARG A 105 -9.39 -13.46 1.19
N GLU A 106 -9.40 -13.59 -0.13
CA GLU A 106 -9.13 -12.48 -1.04
C GLU A 106 -10.22 -11.42 -0.92
N LYS A 107 -11.49 -11.85 -0.96
CA LYS A 107 -12.63 -10.94 -0.78
C LYS A 107 -12.57 -10.23 0.57
N LEU A 108 -12.12 -10.92 1.62
CA LEU A 108 -11.90 -10.31 2.93
C LEU A 108 -10.84 -9.22 2.89
N ILE A 109 -9.69 -9.46 2.24
CA ILE A 109 -8.64 -8.46 2.08
C ILE A 109 -9.12 -7.25 1.27
N TYR A 110 -9.91 -7.46 0.22
CA TYR A 110 -10.50 -6.35 -0.54
C TYR A 110 -11.46 -5.51 0.30
N LEU A 111 -12.22 -6.17 1.17
CA LEU A 111 -13.09 -5.49 2.13
C LEU A 111 -12.29 -4.67 3.14
N TRP A 112 -11.13 -5.15 3.58
CA TRP A 112 -10.24 -4.40 4.46
C TRP A 112 -9.59 -3.20 3.77
N ALA A 113 -9.06 -3.37 2.55
CA ALA A 113 -8.52 -2.25 1.78
C ALA A 113 -9.59 -1.15 1.60
N LYS A 114 -10.83 -1.54 1.26
CA LYS A 114 -11.97 -0.61 1.20
C LYS A 114 -12.32 0.02 2.56
N LYS A 115 -12.18 -0.72 3.67
CA LYS A 115 -12.42 -0.18 5.02
C LYS A 115 -11.33 0.83 5.38
N GLU A 116 -10.06 0.52 5.12
CA GLU A 116 -8.92 1.41 5.35
C GLU A 116 -9.09 2.71 4.57
N PHE A 117 -9.37 2.63 3.27
CA PHE A 117 -9.68 3.80 2.43
C PHE A 117 -10.82 4.64 3.01
N ARG A 118 -11.95 4.01 3.39
CA ARG A 118 -13.09 4.72 3.98
C ARG A 118 -12.77 5.35 5.33
N ASN A 119 -11.95 4.70 6.14
CA ASN A 119 -11.52 5.23 7.43
C ASN A 119 -10.62 6.45 7.24
N LEU A 120 -9.61 6.36 6.37
CA LEU A 120 -8.75 7.50 6.01
C LEU A 120 -9.59 8.66 5.48
N LYS A 121 -10.57 8.36 4.62
CA LYS A 121 -11.44 9.39 4.03
C LYS A 121 -12.25 10.09 5.11
N ARG A 122 -12.91 9.33 5.98
CA ARG A 122 -13.69 9.86 7.09
C ARG A 122 -12.83 10.66 8.08
N MET A 123 -11.61 10.23 8.36
CA MET A 123 -10.69 10.94 9.24
C MET A 123 -10.22 12.26 8.61
N SER A 124 -9.83 12.24 7.33
CA SER A 124 -9.39 13.41 6.57
C SER A 124 -10.51 14.45 6.44
N GLU A 125 -11.73 14.04 6.11
CA GLU A 125 -12.93 14.91 6.03
C GLU A 125 -13.27 15.57 7.38
N ARG A 126 -12.81 15.00 8.49
CA ARG A 126 -12.96 15.54 9.85
C ARG A 126 -11.77 16.40 10.29
N GLY A 127 -10.83 16.69 9.40
CA GLY A 127 -9.63 17.47 9.70
C GLY A 127 -8.58 16.75 10.54
N ILE A 128 -8.70 15.43 10.72
CA ILE A 128 -7.67 14.64 11.40
C ILE A 128 -6.47 14.52 10.44
N LYS A 129 -5.25 14.79 10.95
CA LYS A 129 -4.00 14.64 10.20
C LYS A 129 -3.73 13.17 9.91
N VAL A 130 -4.13 12.72 8.74
CA VAL A 130 -3.88 11.39 8.17
C VAL A 130 -3.48 11.55 6.70
N PRO A 131 -2.80 10.56 6.08
CA PRO A 131 -2.59 10.55 4.63
C PRO A 131 -3.91 10.72 3.89
N ARG A 132 -3.98 11.69 2.98
CA ARG A 132 -5.18 11.90 2.17
C ARG A 132 -5.38 10.68 1.26
N PRO A 133 -6.51 9.97 1.34
CA PRO A 133 -6.76 8.82 0.46
C PRO A 133 -7.09 9.27 -0.96
N ILE A 134 -6.60 8.54 -1.96
CA ILE A 134 -6.72 8.91 -3.38
C ILE A 134 -7.61 7.92 -4.14
N ASP A 135 -7.27 6.63 -4.14
CA ASP A 135 -8.13 5.58 -4.72
C ASP A 135 -7.89 4.21 -4.04
N VAL A 136 -8.73 3.23 -4.34
CA VAL A 136 -8.61 1.85 -3.87
C VAL A 136 -9.00 0.87 -4.98
N ALA A 137 -8.18 -0.16 -5.21
CA ALA A 137 -8.44 -1.21 -6.19
C ALA A 137 -8.04 -2.58 -5.65
N GLY A 138 -9.04 -3.46 -5.43
CA GLY A 138 -8.81 -4.79 -4.86
C GLY A 138 -8.09 -4.72 -3.51
N ASN A 139 -6.86 -5.25 -3.46
CA ASN A 139 -5.99 -5.25 -2.29
C ASN A 139 -5.08 -4.01 -2.18
N ILE A 140 -5.29 -2.98 -3.00
CA ILE A 140 -4.40 -1.81 -3.09
C ILE A 140 -5.12 -0.56 -2.59
N VAL A 141 -4.49 0.19 -1.68
CA VAL A 141 -4.91 1.51 -1.23
C VAL A 141 -3.85 2.53 -1.66
N VAL A 142 -4.27 3.57 -2.38
CA VAL A 142 -3.42 4.69 -2.80
C VAL A 142 -3.75 5.90 -1.94
N MET A 143 -2.72 6.54 -1.40
CA MET A 143 -2.84 7.72 -0.55
C MET A 143 -1.65 8.66 -0.76
N GLU A 144 -1.79 9.89 -0.28
CA GLU A 144 -0.72 10.88 -0.22
C GLU A 144 0.50 10.31 0.53
N PHE A 145 1.69 10.49 -0.04
CA PHE A 145 2.93 10.13 0.64
C PHE A 145 3.18 11.12 1.78
N ILE A 146 3.56 10.61 2.96
CA ILE A 146 3.94 11.45 4.10
C ILE A 146 5.46 11.44 4.21
N GLY A 147 6.08 12.54 3.82
CA GLY A 147 7.52 12.69 3.70
C GLY A 147 7.90 13.85 2.79
N GLU A 148 9.19 14.10 2.64
CA GLU A 148 9.75 15.12 1.75
C GLU A 148 10.86 14.48 0.91
N ASP A 149 11.02 14.92 -0.35
CA ASP A 149 12.06 14.44 -1.28
C ASP A 149 12.16 12.91 -1.36
N ALA A 150 11.02 12.24 -1.54
CA ALA A 150 10.92 10.78 -1.57
C ALA A 150 11.47 10.08 -0.31
N THR A 151 11.57 10.77 0.82
CA THR A 151 11.98 10.23 2.12
C THR A 151 10.78 10.17 3.06
N PRO A 152 10.39 8.99 3.56
CA PRO A 152 9.22 8.85 4.42
C PRO A 152 9.46 9.56 5.75
N ALA A 153 8.41 10.19 6.28
CA ALA A 153 8.48 10.78 7.61
C ALA A 153 8.83 9.71 8.66
N PRO A 154 9.60 10.06 9.71
CA PRO A 154 9.94 9.14 10.77
C PRO A 154 8.69 8.52 11.40
N LEU A 155 8.73 7.21 11.68
CA LEU A 155 7.69 6.56 12.47
C LEU A 155 7.64 7.22 13.87
N ALA A 156 6.45 7.44 14.41
CA ALA A 156 6.25 8.08 15.72
C ALA A 156 6.93 7.35 16.90
N GLN A 157 7.33 6.08 16.75
CA GLN A 157 8.16 5.37 17.75
C GLN A 157 9.65 5.74 17.71
N GLY A 158 10.12 6.38 16.64
CA GLY A 158 11.50 6.86 16.47
C GLY A 158 11.71 8.33 16.81
N SER A 159 10.65 9.11 17.03
CA SER A 159 10.75 10.49 17.50
C SER A 159 10.99 10.54 19.00
N ARG A 160 12.24 10.27 19.44
CA ARG A 160 12.70 10.86 20.71
C ARG A 160 12.64 12.37 20.54
N GLY A 161 11.96 13.01 21.49
CA GLY A 161 11.41 14.36 21.38
C GLY A 161 12.37 15.38 20.78
N ILE A 162 11.87 16.07 19.76
CA ILE A 162 12.41 17.35 19.35
C ILE A 162 11.40 18.39 19.85
N GLY A 163 11.78 19.04 20.94
CA GLY A 163 11.24 20.33 21.40
C GLY A 163 9.98 20.27 22.27
N GLU A 164 10.17 20.19 23.59
CA GLU A 164 9.46 21.13 24.47
C GLU A 164 10.33 22.40 24.57
N PRO A 165 9.73 23.61 24.56
CA PRO A 165 10.44 24.86 24.80
C PRO A 165 10.96 24.98 26.24
#